data_AF-A0A950M0I0-F1
#
_entry.id   AF-A0A950M0I0-F1
#
_cell.length_a   1.000
_cell.length_b   1.000
_cell.length_c   1.000
_cell.angle_alpha   90.00
_cell.angle_beta   90.00
_cell.angle_gamma   90.00
#
_symmetry.space_group_name_H-M   'P 1'
#
loop_
_entity.id
_entity.type
_entity.pdbx_description
1 polymer ?
#
loop_
_entity_poly.entity_id
_entity_poly.type
_entity_poly.pdbx_seq_one_letter_code
_entity_poly.pdbx_strand_id
1 'polypeptide(L)'
;MDSMAAFPHGKGSRTAGIGVVVGVHVLALIAIGSGLRYVSTPKPPDETTVKIDKAPDLPPPPLPKHVVATAPQWPQPDPIPIPMPDIPIAAAPSPLQTVPIEQAVPRSEGQPFSTGAVAHGEPAIQSVGVACSRTQAPELPVLDWSGDALFRIVAGTTAGRVTEVEVQALRAGGMDARAQRKVEAAIERALRDGYVCPGKVRFTQEFEVHVD
;
A
#
# COMPACT_ATOMS: atom_id res chain seq x y z
N MET A 1 -70.27 -9.15 3.33
CA MET A 1 -69.87 -7.87 3.94
C MET A 1 -68.54 -7.50 3.31
N ASP A 2 -68.70 -7.10 2.06
CA ASP A 2 -67.70 -6.83 1.06
C ASP A 2 -67.06 -5.47 1.35
N SER A 3 -65.73 -5.44 1.36
CA SER A 3 -65.01 -4.18 1.20
C SER A 3 -63.71 -4.45 0.46
N MET A 4 -63.85 -4.68 -0.84
CA MET A 4 -62.75 -4.67 -1.80
C MET A 4 -62.23 -3.23 -1.91
N ALA A 5 -61.04 -2.98 -1.38
CA ALA A 5 -60.31 -1.75 -1.66
C ALA A 5 -59.79 -1.80 -3.10
N ALA A 6 -60.47 -1.07 -3.98
CA ALA A 6 -60.01 -0.81 -5.33
C ALA A 6 -58.72 0.01 -5.28
N PHE A 7 -57.62 -0.55 -5.78
CA PHE A 7 -56.39 0.21 -6.03
C PHE A 7 -56.53 0.93 -7.38
N PRO A 8 -56.51 2.27 -7.41
CA PRO A 8 -56.54 3.00 -8.68
C PRO A 8 -55.20 2.82 -9.40
N HIS A 9 -55.19 2.07 -10.50
CA HIS A 9 -54.11 2.08 -11.48
C HIS A 9 -54.17 3.36 -12.31
N GLY A 10 -53.87 4.48 -11.67
CA GLY A 10 -53.55 5.74 -12.33
C GLY A 10 -52.06 5.80 -12.69
N LYS A 11 -51.71 6.62 -13.69
CA LYS A 11 -50.33 6.99 -14.08
C LYS A 11 -49.57 7.62 -12.90
N GLY A 12 -49.19 6.80 -11.92
CA GLY A 12 -48.65 7.20 -10.61
C GLY A 12 -47.91 6.07 -9.89
N SER A 13 -47.66 4.93 -10.54
CA SER A 13 -46.96 3.80 -9.90
C SER A 13 -45.50 4.12 -9.58
N ARG A 14 -44.86 4.99 -10.37
CA ARG A 14 -43.48 5.43 -10.13
C ARG A 14 -43.39 6.39 -8.94
N THR A 15 -44.36 7.28 -8.77
CA THR A 15 -44.41 8.22 -7.64
C THR A 15 -44.79 7.53 -6.33
N ALA A 16 -45.67 6.52 -6.38
CA ALA A 16 -45.97 5.68 -5.22
C ALA A 16 -44.72 4.88 -4.77
N GLY A 17 -43.96 4.33 -5.71
CA GLY A 17 -42.69 3.64 -5.41
C GLY A 17 -41.64 4.58 -4.80
N ILE A 18 -41.47 5.78 -5.35
CA ILE A 18 -40.53 6.79 -4.81
C ILE A 18 -40.94 7.20 -3.39
N GLY A 19 -42.23 7.39 -3.12
CA GLY A 19 -42.72 7.73 -1.79
C GLY A 19 -42.35 6.68 -0.73
N VAL A 20 -42.48 5.40 -1.06
CA VAL A 20 -42.11 4.30 -0.16
C VAL A 20 -40.61 4.25 0.09
N VAL A 21 -39.79 4.38 -0.97
CA VAL A 21 -38.32 4.36 -0.85
C VAL A 21 -37.84 5.53 0.01
N VAL A 22 -38.35 6.74 -0.23
CA VAL A 22 -38.02 7.92 0.57
C VAL A 22 -38.45 7.71 2.03
N GLY A 23 -39.65 7.17 2.27
CA GLY A 23 -40.13 6.85 3.60
C GLY A 23 -39.21 5.90 4.36
N VAL A 24 -38.76 4.82 3.72
CA VAL A 24 -37.83 3.84 4.33
C VAL A 24 -36.48 4.48 4.66
N HIS A 25 -35.93 5.32 3.78
CA HIS A 25 -34.65 5.99 4.04
C HIS A 25 -34.74 6.96 5.20
N VAL A 26 -35.83 7.73 5.28
CA VAL A 26 -36.07 8.63 6.42
C VAL A 26 -36.16 7.84 7.73
N LEU A 27 -36.87 6.70 7.72
CA LEU A 27 -36.99 5.82 8.88
C LEU A 27 -35.63 5.23 9.31
N ALA A 28 -34.80 4.82 8.35
CA ALA A 28 -33.45 4.32 8.61
C ALA A 28 -32.54 5.40 9.23
N LEU A 29 -32.59 6.64 8.73
CA LEU A 29 -31.82 7.75 9.28
C LEU A 29 -32.25 8.10 10.71
N ILE A 30 -33.55 8.06 11.01
CA ILE A 30 -34.07 8.26 12.36
C ILE A 30 -33.56 7.15 13.31
N ALA A 31 -33.62 5.88 12.88
CA ALA A 31 -33.16 4.75 13.68
C ALA A 31 -31.67 4.87 14.03
N ILE A 32 -30.83 5.22 13.05
CA ILE A 32 -29.38 5.44 13.26
C ILE A 32 -29.16 6.60 14.25
N GLY A 33 -29.85 7.73 14.07
CA GLY A 33 -29.74 8.89 14.95
C GLY A 33 -30.16 8.61 16.41
N SER A 34 -31.16 7.74 16.62
CA SER A 34 -31.60 7.33 17.96
C SER A 34 -30.69 6.30 18.62
N GLY A 35 -30.06 5.39 17.85
CA GLY A 35 -29.17 4.36 18.39
C GLY A 35 -27.84 4.88 18.90
N LEU A 36 -27.35 5.99 18.33
CA LEU A 36 -26.06 6.61 18.69
C LEU A 36 -26.08 7.39 20.02
N ARG A 37 -27.25 7.64 20.64
CA ARG A 37 -27.34 8.44 21.88
C ARG A 37 -27.21 7.65 23.19
N TYR A 38 -27.02 6.33 23.13
CA TYR A 38 -27.01 5.46 24.32
C TYR A 38 -25.63 5.00 24.81
N VAL A 39 -24.53 5.58 24.33
CA VAL A 39 -23.20 5.33 24.92
C VAL A 39 -22.82 6.51 25.81
N SER A 40 -23.52 6.65 26.92
CA SER A 40 -23.00 7.37 28.08
C SER A 40 -21.90 6.50 28.68
N THR A 41 -20.64 6.83 28.41
CA THR A 41 -19.51 6.21 29.09
C THR A 41 -19.66 6.45 30.60
N PRO A 42 -19.51 5.40 31.44
CA PRO A 42 -19.45 5.57 32.88
C PRO A 42 -18.33 6.55 33.24
N LYS A 43 -18.62 7.48 34.14
CA LYS A 43 -17.63 8.44 34.66
C LYS A 43 -16.43 7.64 35.22
N PRO A 44 -15.18 7.92 34.79
CA PRO A 44 -14.03 7.22 35.33
C PRO A 44 -13.92 7.50 36.85
N PRO A 45 -13.64 6.46 37.66
CA PRO A 45 -13.44 6.61 39.09
C PRO A 45 -12.19 7.45 39.40
N ASP A 46 -12.24 8.12 40.55
CA ASP A 46 -11.28 9.11 41.04
C ASP A 46 -9.83 8.63 40.99
N GLU A 47 -8.98 9.61 40.64
CA GLU A 47 -7.54 9.61 40.53
C GLU A 47 -6.88 8.99 41.78
N THR A 48 -6.43 7.75 41.69
CA THR A 48 -5.48 7.20 42.66
C THR A 48 -4.12 7.84 42.41
N THR A 49 -3.84 8.92 43.14
CA THR A 49 -2.50 9.48 43.33
C THR A 49 -1.56 8.37 43.81
N VAL A 50 -0.84 7.76 42.87
CA VAL A 50 0.36 6.98 43.18
C VAL A 50 1.46 7.98 43.52
N LYS A 51 1.75 8.12 44.81
CA LYS A 51 2.98 8.74 45.29
C LYS A 51 4.14 7.95 44.72
N ILE A 52 4.78 8.49 43.68
CA ILE A 52 6.06 8.00 43.20
C ILE A 52 7.09 8.47 44.24
N ASP A 53 7.44 7.56 45.15
CA ASP A 53 8.60 7.71 46.00
C ASP A 53 9.84 7.94 45.13
N LYS A 54 10.51 9.05 45.41
CA LYS A 54 11.78 9.46 44.82
C LYS A 54 12.80 8.32 44.98
N ALA A 55 13.27 7.76 43.86
CA ALA A 55 14.33 6.76 43.85
C ALA A 55 15.57 7.29 44.61
N PRO A 56 16.24 6.46 45.43
CA PRO A 56 17.50 6.83 46.08
C PRO A 56 18.55 7.21 45.02
N ASP A 57 19.31 8.28 45.32
CA ASP A 57 20.37 8.81 44.48
C ASP A 57 21.54 7.81 44.43
N LEU A 58 21.45 6.84 43.51
CA LEU A 58 22.55 5.94 43.19
C LEU A 58 23.57 6.75 42.38
N PRO A 59 24.88 6.70 42.72
CA PRO A 59 25.90 7.32 41.89
C PRO A 59 25.80 6.76 40.46
N PRO A 60 26.00 7.60 39.43
CA PRO A 60 25.84 7.20 38.04
C PRO A 60 26.71 5.97 37.76
N PRO A 61 26.16 4.94 37.08
CA PRO A 61 26.93 3.75 36.74
C PRO A 61 28.18 4.17 35.97
N PRO A 62 29.35 3.57 36.27
CA PRO A 62 30.58 3.89 35.55
C PRO A 62 30.34 3.65 34.05
N LEU A 63 30.63 4.68 33.26
CA LEU A 63 30.47 4.66 31.81
C LEU A 63 31.11 3.37 31.26
N PRO A 64 30.37 2.57 30.46
CA PRO A 64 30.95 1.42 29.80
C PRO A 64 32.12 1.89 28.94
N LYS A 65 33.32 1.36 29.21
CA LYS A 65 34.47 1.58 28.33
C LYS A 65 34.05 1.10 26.95
N HIS A 66 34.11 1.99 25.96
CA HIS A 66 33.90 1.63 24.55
C HIS A 66 34.85 0.49 24.20
N VAL A 67 34.35 -0.74 24.20
CA VAL A 67 34.98 -1.83 23.49
C VAL A 67 34.66 -1.55 22.04
N VAL A 68 35.65 -1.01 21.31
CA VAL A 68 35.60 -0.95 19.86
C VAL A 68 35.46 -2.41 19.40
N ALA A 69 34.25 -2.81 19.04
CA ALA A 69 34.04 -4.07 18.36
C ALA A 69 34.80 -3.96 17.04
N THR A 70 35.89 -4.71 16.91
CA THR A 70 36.57 -4.88 15.62
C THR A 70 35.53 -5.34 14.62
N ALA A 71 35.29 -4.53 13.59
CA ALA A 71 34.30 -4.83 12.57
C ALA A 71 34.60 -6.23 11.98
N PRO A 72 33.60 -7.11 11.83
CA PRO A 72 33.79 -8.39 11.17
C PRO A 72 34.24 -8.14 9.73
N GLN A 73 35.43 -8.62 9.38
CA GLN A 73 35.94 -8.55 8.01
C GLN A 73 35.24 -9.63 7.19
N TRP A 74 34.34 -9.20 6.32
CA TRP A 74 33.68 -10.09 5.37
C TRP A 74 34.71 -10.59 4.34
N PRO A 75 34.75 -11.90 4.03
CA PRO A 75 35.59 -12.39 2.95
C PRO A 75 35.12 -11.75 1.64
N GLN A 76 36.02 -11.05 0.97
CA GLN A 76 35.74 -10.44 -0.32
C GLN A 76 35.70 -11.56 -1.38
N PRO A 77 34.63 -11.66 -2.18
CA PRO A 77 34.55 -12.70 -3.21
C PRO A 77 35.61 -12.47 -4.30
N ASP A 78 36.32 -13.53 -4.68
CA ASP A 78 37.31 -13.47 -5.75
C ASP A 78 36.64 -13.12 -7.09
N PRO A 79 37.26 -12.26 -7.92
CA PRO A 79 36.73 -11.92 -9.23
C PRO A 79 36.74 -13.13 -10.15
N ILE A 80 35.54 -13.55 -10.60
CA ILE A 80 35.36 -14.62 -11.57
C ILE A 80 35.78 -14.10 -12.95
N PRO A 81 36.78 -14.69 -13.63
CA PRO A 81 37.14 -14.32 -15.00
C PRO A 81 36.03 -14.81 -15.94
N ILE A 82 35.24 -13.90 -16.48
CA ILE A 82 34.32 -14.20 -17.58
C ILE A 82 35.16 -14.22 -18.86
N PRO A 83 35.26 -15.36 -19.58
CA PRO A 83 35.95 -15.37 -20.87
C PRO A 83 35.14 -14.51 -21.83
N MET A 84 35.73 -13.39 -22.26
CA MET A 84 35.16 -12.57 -23.32
C MET A 84 35.23 -13.38 -24.62
N PRO A 85 34.10 -13.63 -25.29
CA PRO A 85 34.12 -14.22 -26.61
C PRO A 85 34.75 -13.22 -27.58
N ASP A 86 35.80 -13.64 -28.29
CA ASP A 86 36.35 -12.89 -29.41
C ASP A 86 35.30 -12.84 -30.52
N ILE A 87 34.59 -11.72 -30.59
CA ILE A 87 33.74 -11.41 -31.75
C ILE A 87 34.73 -10.99 -32.85
N PRO A 88 34.87 -11.75 -33.95
CA PRO A 88 35.74 -11.34 -35.03
C PRO A 88 35.18 -10.04 -35.60
N ILE A 89 35.92 -8.94 -35.41
CA ILE A 89 35.66 -7.69 -36.10
C ILE A 89 35.96 -7.97 -37.57
N ALA A 90 34.90 -8.15 -38.36
CA ALA A 90 35.01 -8.31 -39.80
C ALA A 90 35.76 -7.09 -40.38
N ALA A 91 36.94 -7.34 -40.94
CA ALA A 91 37.69 -6.34 -41.67
C ALA A 91 36.83 -5.79 -42.83
N ALA A 92 36.92 -4.49 -43.07
CA ALA A 92 36.18 -3.78 -44.11
C ALA A 92 36.35 -4.48 -45.49
N PRO A 93 35.27 -4.60 -46.29
CA PRO A 93 35.35 -5.29 -47.58
C PRO A 93 36.07 -4.43 -48.63
N SER A 94 37.14 -4.97 -49.21
CA SER A 94 37.71 -4.56 -50.50
C SER A 94 37.28 -5.54 -51.61
N PRO A 95 37.23 -5.14 -52.88
CA PRO A 95 36.11 -5.47 -53.77
C PRO A 95 36.26 -6.78 -54.56
N LEU A 96 35.08 -7.37 -54.81
CA LEU A 96 34.64 -8.17 -55.97
C LEU A 96 35.61 -9.20 -56.58
N GLN A 97 35.34 -10.47 -56.33
CA GLN A 97 35.54 -11.54 -57.32
C GLN A 97 34.34 -12.50 -57.35
N THR A 98 33.84 -12.69 -58.56
CA THR A 98 32.66 -13.46 -58.95
C THR A 98 32.96 -14.96 -58.98
N VAL A 99 32.14 -15.80 -58.33
CA VAL A 99 31.94 -17.21 -58.70
C VAL A 99 30.48 -17.61 -58.40
N PRO A 100 29.75 -18.27 -59.33
CA PRO A 100 28.32 -18.52 -59.17
C PRO A 100 27.97 -19.98 -58.80
N ILE A 101 26.77 -20.14 -58.22
CA ILE A 101 25.91 -21.34 -58.06
C ILE A 101 26.40 -22.29 -56.93
N GLU A 102 25.61 -22.62 -55.90
CA GLU A 102 24.43 -23.50 -55.99
C GLU A 102 23.51 -23.47 -54.76
N GLN A 103 22.27 -23.91 -54.98
CA GLN A 103 21.03 -23.72 -54.23
C GLN A 103 20.98 -24.22 -52.77
N ALA A 104 20.30 -23.44 -51.91
CA ALA A 104 19.16 -23.93 -51.13
C ALA A 104 18.25 -22.75 -50.70
N VAL A 105 16.95 -23.02 -50.76
CA VAL A 105 15.76 -22.16 -50.59
C VAL A 105 15.61 -21.44 -49.23
N PRO A 106 14.77 -20.38 -49.16
CA PRO A 106 14.76 -19.42 -48.07
C PRO A 106 13.87 -19.88 -46.91
N ARG A 107 14.34 -19.73 -45.67
CA ARG A 107 13.44 -19.61 -44.51
C ARG A 107 13.59 -18.21 -43.92
N SER A 108 12.68 -17.36 -44.37
CA SER A 108 12.29 -16.17 -43.62
C SER A 108 11.46 -16.66 -42.43
N GLU A 109 11.98 -16.50 -41.22
CA GLU A 109 11.13 -16.22 -40.07
C GLU A 109 11.80 -15.05 -39.36
N GLY A 110 11.62 -13.88 -39.98
CA GLY A 110 11.82 -12.61 -39.31
C GLY A 110 10.92 -12.62 -38.08
N GLN A 111 11.54 -12.77 -36.92
CA GLN A 111 10.90 -12.40 -35.68
C GLN A 111 10.71 -10.89 -35.79
N PRO A 112 9.46 -10.36 -35.87
CA PRO A 112 9.29 -8.95 -35.71
C PRO A 112 9.89 -8.63 -34.35
N PHE A 113 10.93 -7.80 -34.35
CA PHE A 113 11.24 -7.01 -33.17
C PHE A 113 9.90 -6.40 -32.79
N SER A 114 9.31 -6.95 -31.73
CA SER A 114 8.18 -6.34 -31.08
C SER A 114 8.74 -5.04 -30.56
N THR A 115 8.63 -3.99 -31.37
CA THR A 115 8.71 -2.61 -30.94
C THR A 115 7.66 -2.55 -29.87
N GLY A 116 8.09 -2.74 -28.61
CA GLY A 116 7.23 -2.76 -27.46
C GLY A 116 6.35 -1.54 -27.57
N ALA A 117 5.10 -1.79 -27.90
CA ALA A 117 4.08 -0.77 -27.97
C ALA A 117 4.19 -0.01 -26.66
N VAL A 118 4.30 1.31 -26.75
CA VAL A 118 4.13 2.19 -25.60
C VAL A 118 2.71 1.94 -25.14
N ALA A 119 2.56 0.94 -24.28
CA ALA A 119 1.32 0.64 -23.63
C ALA A 119 1.06 1.86 -22.74
N HIS A 120 0.17 2.73 -23.21
CA HIS A 120 -0.73 3.44 -22.31
C HIS A 120 -1.62 2.38 -21.66
N GLY A 121 -0.99 1.53 -20.86
CA GLY A 121 -1.59 0.51 -20.04
C GLY A 121 -1.80 1.11 -18.67
N GLU A 122 -2.99 0.89 -18.16
CA GLU A 122 -3.36 1.00 -16.76
C GLU A 122 -2.16 0.81 -15.81
N PRO A 123 -1.96 1.69 -14.81
CA PRO A 123 -0.74 1.71 -14.02
C PRO A 123 -0.52 0.35 -13.37
N ALA A 124 0.47 -0.39 -13.89
CA ALA A 124 0.90 -1.65 -13.33
C ALA A 124 1.22 -1.42 -11.85
N ILE A 125 0.63 -2.24 -10.99
CA ILE A 125 0.86 -2.15 -9.55
C ILE A 125 2.30 -2.57 -9.28
N GLN A 126 3.15 -1.61 -8.95
CA GLN A 126 4.57 -1.82 -8.68
C GLN A 126 4.85 -1.89 -7.17
N SER A 127 5.95 -2.51 -6.76
CA SER A 127 6.38 -2.44 -5.36
C SER A 127 6.94 -1.05 -5.05
N VAL A 128 6.74 -0.60 -3.82
CA VAL A 128 7.09 0.77 -3.39
C VAL A 128 8.55 1.13 -3.62
N GLY A 129 9.45 0.16 -3.40
CA GLY A 129 10.90 0.37 -3.55
C GLY A 129 11.35 0.67 -4.97
N VAL A 130 10.51 0.39 -5.97
CA VAL A 130 10.78 0.70 -7.39
C VAL A 130 9.99 1.94 -7.84
N ALA A 131 8.81 2.17 -7.23
CA ALA A 131 7.88 3.20 -7.65
C ALA A 131 8.17 4.59 -7.07
N CYS A 132 8.77 4.70 -5.88
CA CYS A 132 8.93 5.97 -5.16
C CYS A 132 10.39 6.29 -4.85
N SER A 133 10.79 7.54 -5.09
CA SER A 133 12.17 8.00 -4.86
C SER A 133 12.42 8.39 -3.40
N ARG A 134 11.37 8.79 -2.67
CA ARG A 134 11.41 9.03 -1.24
C ARG A 134 10.26 8.30 -0.57
N THR A 135 10.60 7.52 0.45
CA THR A 135 9.67 6.76 1.28
C THR A 135 9.94 7.10 2.74
N GLN A 136 8.88 7.34 3.51
CA GLN A 136 8.98 7.61 4.94
C GLN A 136 8.19 6.53 5.68
N ALA A 137 8.84 5.83 6.62
CA ALA A 137 8.12 4.88 7.46
C ALA A 137 7.06 5.63 8.29
N PRO A 138 5.81 5.14 8.36
CA PRO A 138 4.77 5.76 9.16
C PRO A 138 5.13 5.68 10.64
N GLU A 139 5.01 6.81 11.33
CA GLU A 139 5.17 6.87 12.78
C GLU A 139 3.85 6.46 13.42
N LEU A 140 3.84 5.28 14.07
CA LEU A 140 2.65 4.74 14.69
C LEU A 140 2.38 5.47 16.01
N PRO A 141 1.14 5.93 16.25
CA PRO A 141 0.78 6.52 17.53
C PRO A 141 0.85 5.46 18.63
N VAL A 142 1.00 5.90 19.89
CA VAL A 142 0.87 5.00 21.05
C VAL A 142 -0.54 4.37 21.02
N LEU A 143 -0.59 3.06 20.89
CA LEU A 143 -1.81 2.26 20.77
C LEU A 143 -1.96 1.40 22.01
N ASP A 144 -3.15 1.39 22.60
CA ASP A 144 -3.51 0.54 23.75
C ASP A 144 -3.89 -0.88 23.28
N TRP A 145 -3.08 -1.48 22.42
CA TRP A 145 -3.29 -2.83 21.87
C TRP A 145 -1.93 -3.50 21.67
N SER A 146 -1.85 -4.80 21.95
CA SER A 146 -0.66 -5.62 21.71
C SER A 146 -0.97 -6.73 20.72
N GLY A 147 -0.06 -6.98 19.78
CA GLY A 147 -0.16 -8.06 18.80
C GLY A 147 0.50 -7.75 17.46
N ASP A 148 0.34 -8.69 16.52
CA ASP A 148 0.80 -8.57 15.13
C ASP A 148 -0.35 -8.21 14.20
N ALA A 149 -0.20 -7.11 13.47
CA ALA A 149 -1.13 -6.69 12.44
C ALA A 149 -0.40 -6.49 11.10
N LEU A 150 -1.02 -6.96 10.03
CA LEU A 150 -0.47 -6.86 8.67
C LEU A 150 -1.45 -6.07 7.81
N PHE A 151 -0.97 -4.94 7.28
CA PHE A 151 -1.73 -4.04 6.43
C PHE A 151 -1.13 -4.04 5.03
N ARG A 152 -1.99 -4.13 4.02
CA ARG A 152 -1.62 -3.89 2.63
C ARG A 152 -2.18 -2.54 2.22
N ILE A 153 -1.33 -1.70 1.64
CA ILE A 153 -1.72 -0.42 1.09
C ILE A 153 -1.52 -0.43 -0.41
N VAL A 154 -2.54 0.01 -1.14
CA VAL A 154 -2.46 0.33 -2.56
C VAL A 154 -2.58 1.84 -2.69
N ALA A 155 -1.53 2.50 -3.15
CA ALA A 155 -1.52 3.95 -3.30
C ALA A 155 -1.31 4.35 -4.76
N GLY A 156 -2.11 5.31 -5.22
CA GLY A 156 -2.04 5.91 -6.54
C GLY A 156 -1.45 7.31 -6.47
N THR A 157 -0.45 7.56 -7.32
CA THR A 157 0.20 8.87 -7.42
C THR A 157 -0.24 9.62 -8.66
N THR A 158 -0.43 10.93 -8.53
CA THR A 158 -0.70 11.85 -9.62
C THR A 158 0.19 13.07 -9.47
N ALA A 159 0.89 13.46 -10.55
CA ALA A 159 1.85 14.57 -10.52
C ALA A 159 2.92 14.43 -9.41
N GLY A 160 3.27 13.18 -9.11
CA GLY A 160 4.27 12.80 -8.11
C GLY A 160 3.90 12.97 -6.64
N ARG A 161 2.60 13.16 -6.35
CA ARG A 161 2.06 13.05 -4.99
C ARG A 161 1.02 11.95 -4.90
N VAL A 162 0.88 11.36 -3.73
CA VAL A 162 -0.13 10.33 -3.46
C VAL A 162 -1.51 11.00 -3.40
N THR A 163 -2.38 10.69 -4.37
CA THR A 163 -3.75 11.22 -4.44
C THR A 163 -4.79 10.23 -3.95
N GLU A 164 -4.54 8.95 -4.17
CA GLU A 164 -5.42 7.84 -3.82
C GLU A 164 -4.67 6.91 -2.86
N VAL A 165 -5.32 6.54 -1.76
CA VAL A 165 -4.78 5.59 -0.77
C VAL A 165 -5.91 4.64 -0.43
N GLU A 166 -5.67 3.35 -0.61
CA GLU A 166 -6.55 2.29 -0.18
C GLU A 166 -5.78 1.43 0.83
N VAL A 167 -6.26 1.38 2.07
CA VAL A 167 -5.68 0.59 3.15
C VAL A 167 -6.55 -0.64 3.39
N GLN A 168 -5.94 -1.83 3.30
CA GLN A 168 -6.58 -3.10 3.55
C GLN A 168 -5.90 -3.80 4.72
N ALA A 169 -6.66 -4.07 5.79
CA ALA A 169 -6.17 -4.90 6.90
C ALA A 169 -6.22 -6.39 6.49
N LEU A 170 -5.06 -7.00 6.24
CA LEU A 170 -4.96 -8.43 5.90
C LEU A 170 -5.04 -9.31 7.15
N ARG A 171 -4.45 -8.84 8.25
CA ARG A 171 -4.56 -9.46 9.56
C ARG A 171 -4.63 -8.35 10.60
N ALA A 172 -5.77 -8.22 11.27
CA ALA A 172 -5.96 -7.19 12.28
C ALA A 172 -5.52 -7.63 13.70
N GLY A 173 -5.15 -8.89 13.92
CA GLY A 173 -4.60 -9.34 15.22
C GLY A 173 -5.51 -9.09 16.44
N GLY A 174 -6.83 -8.98 16.24
CA GLY A 174 -7.76 -8.60 17.32
C GLY A 174 -7.73 -7.11 17.70
N MET A 175 -7.16 -6.25 16.86
CA MET A 175 -7.09 -4.81 17.05
C MET A 175 -8.49 -4.18 17.13
N ASP A 176 -8.66 -3.26 18.09
CA ASP A 176 -9.91 -2.52 18.26
C ASP A 176 -10.17 -1.58 17.07
N ALA A 177 -11.44 -1.35 16.73
CA ALA A 177 -11.84 -0.49 15.61
C ALA A 177 -11.34 0.97 15.76
N ARG A 178 -11.03 1.42 16.97
CA ARG A 178 -10.41 2.72 17.24
C ARG A 178 -8.92 2.71 16.95
N ALA A 179 -8.22 1.64 17.33
CA ALA A 179 -6.81 1.45 17.05
C ALA A 179 -6.58 1.32 15.53
N GLN A 180 -7.44 0.56 14.84
CA GLN A 180 -7.41 0.43 13.39
C GLN A 180 -7.48 1.79 12.70
N ARG A 181 -8.47 2.62 13.05
CA ARG A 181 -8.64 3.95 12.45
C ARG A 181 -7.47 4.88 12.71
N LYS A 182 -6.82 4.77 13.88
CA LYS A 182 -5.62 5.55 14.19
C LYS A 182 -4.43 5.13 13.33
N VAL A 183 -4.23 3.82 13.15
CA VAL A 183 -3.15 3.27 12.30
C VAL A 183 -3.38 3.65 10.85
N GLU A 184 -4.59 3.45 10.32
CA GLU A 184 -4.97 3.84 8.96
C GLU A 184 -4.71 5.34 8.72
N ALA A 185 -5.16 6.20 9.64
CA ALA A 185 -4.93 7.65 9.54
C ALA A 185 -3.44 8.03 9.59
N ALA A 186 -2.64 7.34 10.40
CA ALA A 186 -1.20 7.58 10.49
C ALA A 186 -0.48 7.18 9.19
N ILE A 187 -0.85 6.02 8.63
CA ILE A 187 -0.31 5.52 7.36
C ILE A 187 -0.69 6.46 6.21
N GLU A 188 -1.97 6.85 6.11
CA GLU A 188 -2.43 7.79 5.08
C GLU A 188 -1.67 9.12 5.13
N ARG A 189 -1.45 9.65 6.34
CA ARG A 189 -0.71 10.89 6.54
C ARG A 189 0.74 10.75 6.09
N ALA A 190 1.41 9.69 6.51
CA ALA A 190 2.79 9.43 6.12
C ALA A 190 2.96 9.28 4.60
N LEU A 191 2.00 8.64 3.92
CA LEU A 191 2.00 8.49 2.48
C LEU A 191 1.77 9.82 1.75
N ARG A 192 0.85 10.66 2.22
CA ARG A 192 0.57 11.96 1.58
C ARG A 192 1.71 12.96 1.78
N ASP A 193 2.35 12.95 2.95
CA ASP A 193 3.36 13.94 3.34
C ASP A 193 4.79 13.50 2.96
N GLY A 194 5.10 12.21 3.10
CA GLY A 194 6.47 11.68 2.99
C GLY A 194 6.82 11.02 1.66
N TYR A 195 5.82 10.62 0.85
CA TYR A 195 6.08 9.88 -0.39
C TYR A 195 6.10 10.80 -1.60
N VAL A 196 7.19 10.70 -2.37
CA VAL A 196 7.35 11.35 -3.66
C VAL A 196 7.72 10.28 -4.67
N CYS A 197 6.88 10.13 -5.70
CA CYS A 197 7.03 9.08 -6.70
C CYS A 197 7.05 9.74 -8.09
N PRO A 198 8.00 9.43 -8.98
CA PRO A 198 8.01 10.03 -10.31
C PRO A 198 6.83 9.50 -11.16
N GLY A 199 6.00 10.41 -11.67
CA GLY A 199 4.95 10.09 -12.64
C GLY A 199 3.59 9.71 -12.04
N LYS A 200 2.79 8.99 -12.83
CA LYS A 200 1.51 8.40 -12.42
C LYS A 200 1.71 6.91 -12.25
N VAL A 201 1.93 6.47 -11.02
CA VAL A 201 2.13 5.06 -10.69
C VAL A 201 1.19 4.64 -9.57
N ARG A 202 0.70 3.40 -9.67
CA ARG A 202 0.04 2.70 -8.56
C ARG A 202 1.04 1.74 -7.97
N PHE A 203 1.14 1.72 -6.64
CA PHE A 203 2.05 0.82 -5.95
C PHE A 203 1.38 0.13 -4.77
N THR A 204 1.89 -1.05 -4.43
CA THR A 204 1.48 -1.80 -3.25
C THR A 204 2.61 -1.90 -2.23
N GLN A 205 2.29 -1.65 -0.97
CA GLN A 205 3.17 -1.87 0.18
C GLN A 205 2.49 -2.74 1.21
N GLU A 206 3.25 -3.62 1.84
CA GLU A 206 2.80 -4.32 3.04
C GLU A 206 3.56 -3.76 4.24
N PHE A 207 2.82 -3.48 5.32
CA PHE A 207 3.36 -3.04 6.59
C PHE A 207 2.98 -4.06 7.65
N GLU A 208 4.01 -4.58 8.30
CA GLU A 208 3.87 -5.40 9.50
C GLU A 208 4.03 -4.47 10.71
N VAL A 209 3.03 -4.52 11.58
CA VAL A 209 2.95 -3.70 12.80
C VAL A 209 2.97 -4.67 13.97
N HIS A 210 4.04 -4.58 14.76
CA HIS A 210 4.21 -5.30 16.02
C HIS A 210 4.10 -4.31 17.17
N VAL A 211 3.24 -4.60 18.15
CA VAL A 211 3.10 -3.82 19.38
C VAL A 211 3.15 -4.77 20.57
N ASP A 212 4.11 -4.55 21.47
CA ASP A 212 4.30 -5.30 22.72
C ASP A 212 3.41 -4.75 23.86
#